data_AF-A0A9D7TW44-F1
#
_entry.id   AF-A0A9D7TW44-F1
#
_cell.length_a   1.000
_cell.length_b   1.000
_cell.length_c   1.000
_cell.angle_alpha   90.00
_cell.angle_beta   90.00
_cell.angle_gamma   90.00
#
_symmetry.space_group_name_H-M   'P 1'
#
loop_
_entity.id
_entity.type
_entity.pdbx_description
1 polymer ?
#
loop_
_entity_poly.entity_id
_entity_poly.type
_entity_poly.pdbx_seq_one_letter_code
_entity_poly.pdbx_strand_id
1 'polypeptide(L)'
;MKVLKIILPLLVTLLAFVSCEQNADAPAPLQGTVKVTFSNKVKGTNLVLNTGSYINNTGETYSVKKFKYYISNVSVTNIDKAATEVESYHLIDQSNAASLSFSFTANAETYSHLNFIIGVDSLRNVSGAQTGALDPLNDMFWTWNSGYIMAKLEGTSPASAQVNNKIEYHIGGFSGPNNVLKKINITLPITAQMLNIRANKTSEIFIDADVDKWFSNNISFATEPVCTTPGALAKKIADNYMNMFTVTNVVNN
;
A
#
# COMPACT_ATOMS: atom_id res chain seq x y z
N MET A 1 -85.41 8.84 -54.15
CA MET A 1 -85.50 9.91 -53.14
C MET A 1 -84.86 9.44 -51.85
N LYS A 2 -84.18 10.36 -51.16
CA LYS A 2 -83.49 10.25 -49.86
C LYS A 2 -82.04 9.77 -49.89
N VAL A 3 -81.21 10.80 -49.98
CA VAL A 3 -79.81 10.96 -49.58
C VAL A 3 -79.57 10.42 -48.17
N LEU A 4 -78.44 9.75 -47.94
CA LEU A 4 -77.80 9.78 -46.62
C LEU A 4 -76.28 9.72 -46.79
N LYS A 5 -75.65 10.90 -46.69
CA LYS A 5 -74.21 11.07 -46.52
C LYS A 5 -73.88 10.73 -45.08
N ILE A 6 -73.14 9.66 -44.83
CA ILE A 6 -72.57 9.37 -43.52
C ILE A 6 -71.08 9.69 -43.60
N ILE A 7 -70.71 10.77 -42.93
CA ILE A 7 -69.35 11.26 -42.73
C ILE A 7 -68.75 10.39 -41.63
N LEU A 8 -67.74 9.58 -41.94
CA LEU A 8 -67.00 8.78 -40.96
C LEU A 8 -65.86 9.64 -40.39
N PRO A 9 -65.76 9.85 -39.07
CA PRO A 9 -64.68 10.63 -38.50
C PRO A 9 -63.39 9.78 -38.49
N LEU A 10 -62.30 10.39 -38.98
CA LEU A 10 -60.95 9.85 -38.92
C LEU A 10 -60.49 9.84 -37.45
N LEU A 11 -60.55 8.68 -36.80
CA LEU A 11 -60.04 8.47 -35.44
C LEU A 11 -58.50 8.39 -35.52
N VAL A 12 -57.84 9.52 -35.26
CA VAL A 12 -56.39 9.56 -35.09
C VAL A 12 -56.07 9.01 -33.70
N THR A 13 -55.70 7.74 -33.64
CA THR A 13 -55.17 7.11 -32.42
C THR A 13 -53.76 7.63 -32.19
N LEU A 14 -53.63 8.63 -31.31
CA LEU A 14 -52.36 9.10 -30.81
C LEU A 14 -51.76 8.00 -29.92
N LEU A 15 -50.90 7.15 -30.48
CA LEU A 15 -50.06 6.25 -29.69
C LEU A 15 -49.09 7.10 -28.87
N ALA A 16 -49.43 7.32 -27.61
CA ALA A 16 -48.50 7.81 -26.61
C ALA A 16 -47.44 6.72 -26.41
N PHE A 17 -46.29 6.86 -27.08
CA PHE A 17 -45.07 6.17 -26.68
C PHE A 17 -44.67 6.70 -25.31
N VAL A 18 -45.12 6.01 -24.26
CA VAL A 18 -44.54 6.16 -22.93
C VAL A 18 -43.12 5.59 -23.03
N SER A 19 -42.17 6.47 -23.35
CA SER A 19 -40.75 6.19 -23.17
C SER A 19 -40.56 6.02 -21.67
N CYS A 20 -40.40 4.77 -21.23
CA CYS A 20 -40.00 4.46 -19.88
C CYS A 20 -38.52 4.86 -19.76
N GLU A 21 -38.24 6.13 -19.47
CA GLU A 21 -36.93 6.55 -18.99
C GLU A 21 -36.76 5.99 -17.58
N GLN A 22 -36.38 4.72 -17.50
CA GLN A 22 -35.96 4.10 -16.25
C GLN A 22 -34.46 4.36 -16.07
N ASN A 23 -34.09 5.64 -15.97
CA ASN A 23 -32.81 6.02 -15.37
C ASN A 23 -33.03 6.12 -13.85
N ALA A 24 -33.28 4.97 -13.22
CA ALA A 24 -33.07 4.86 -11.78
C ALA A 24 -31.59 4.53 -11.60
N ASP A 25 -30.77 5.56 -11.38
CA ASP A 25 -29.40 5.37 -10.90
C ASP A 25 -29.47 4.41 -9.70
N ALA A 26 -28.80 3.27 -9.82
CA ALA A 26 -28.72 2.32 -8.72
C ALA A 26 -28.21 3.06 -7.48
N PRO A 27 -28.81 2.82 -6.29
CA PRO A 27 -28.36 3.49 -5.07
C PRO A 27 -26.86 3.23 -4.89
N ALA A 28 -26.11 4.30 -4.57
CA ALA A 28 -24.68 4.19 -4.34
C ALA A 28 -24.39 3.10 -3.29
N PRO A 29 -23.34 2.28 -3.49
CA PRO A 29 -23.04 1.21 -2.55
C PRO A 29 -22.77 1.80 -1.16
N LEU A 30 -23.30 1.15 -0.13
CA LEU A 30 -23.00 1.51 1.25
C LEU A 30 -21.49 1.37 1.51
N GLN A 31 -20.93 2.26 2.32
CA GLN A 31 -19.49 2.33 2.57
C GLN A 31 -19.16 2.36 4.06
N GLY A 32 -18.00 1.80 4.39
CA GLY A 32 -17.38 1.89 5.71
C GLY A 32 -15.91 2.29 5.59
N THR A 33 -15.26 2.46 6.73
CA THR A 33 -13.85 2.83 6.83
C THR A 33 -13.01 1.61 7.14
N VAL A 34 -11.88 1.47 6.46
CA VAL A 34 -10.82 0.52 6.79
C VAL A 34 -9.64 1.31 7.32
N LYS A 35 -9.16 0.95 8.52
CA LYS A 35 -7.91 1.47 9.07
C LYS A 35 -6.85 0.38 9.03
N VAL A 36 -5.69 0.69 8.47
CA VAL A 36 -4.54 -0.22 8.44
C VAL A 36 -3.49 0.33 9.39
N THR A 37 -3.00 -0.51 10.30
CA THR A 37 -2.01 -0.14 11.32
C THR A 37 -0.78 -1.04 11.23
N PHE A 38 0.40 -0.45 11.18
CA PHE A 38 1.68 -1.13 11.08
C PHE A 38 2.43 -1.13 12.42
N SER A 39 3.00 -2.27 12.77
CA SER A 39 3.96 -2.42 13.86
C SER A 39 5.29 -2.90 13.28
N ASN A 40 6.28 -2.01 13.22
CA ASN A 40 7.61 -2.37 12.75
C ASN A 40 8.36 -3.12 13.86
N LYS A 41 8.87 -4.29 13.53
CA LYS A 41 9.49 -5.22 14.47
C LYS A 41 10.78 -5.79 13.89
N VAL A 42 11.59 -6.39 14.75
CA VAL A 42 12.74 -7.22 14.39
C VAL A 42 12.55 -8.56 15.10
N LYS A 43 12.30 -9.62 14.33
CA LYS A 43 12.06 -10.98 14.87
C LYS A 43 11.04 -11.00 16.01
N GLY A 44 9.94 -10.26 15.86
CA GLY A 44 8.85 -10.16 16.84
C GLY A 44 9.05 -9.12 17.96
N THR A 45 10.24 -8.53 18.11
CA THR A 45 10.48 -7.44 19.07
C THR A 45 10.21 -6.09 18.43
N ASN A 46 9.55 -5.16 19.12
CA ASN A 46 9.31 -3.81 18.58
C ASN A 46 10.60 -3.11 18.17
N LEU A 47 10.58 -2.46 17.00
CA LEU A 47 11.69 -1.67 16.50
C LEU A 47 11.85 -0.39 17.34
N VAL A 48 13.03 -0.20 17.91
CA VAL A 48 13.41 0.98 18.70
C VAL A 48 14.59 1.64 18.00
N LEU A 49 14.37 2.89 17.57
CA LEU A 49 15.41 3.64 16.86
C LEU A 49 16.55 4.06 17.80
N ASN A 50 17.76 4.11 17.26
CA ASN A 50 19.03 4.55 17.88
C ASN A 50 19.56 3.68 19.02
N THR A 51 18.71 3.17 19.91
CA THR A 51 19.12 2.42 21.11
C THR A 51 18.85 0.92 20.99
N GLY A 52 18.02 0.49 20.04
CA GLY A 52 17.78 -0.92 19.75
C GLY A 52 19.04 -1.60 19.20
N SER A 53 19.29 -2.83 19.67
CA SER A 53 20.38 -3.69 19.20
C SER A 53 19.79 -5.02 18.77
N TYR A 54 20.11 -5.42 17.55
CA TYR A 54 19.51 -6.55 16.86
C TYR A 54 20.58 -7.40 16.21
N ILE A 55 20.26 -8.66 15.90
CA ILE A 55 21.18 -9.58 15.22
C ILE A 55 20.47 -10.13 13.98
N ASN A 56 21.05 -9.90 12.81
CA ASN A 56 20.50 -10.38 11.55
C ASN A 56 20.73 -11.90 11.39
N ASN A 57 20.31 -12.50 10.27
CA ASN A 57 20.47 -13.94 10.05
C ASN A 57 21.92 -14.38 9.73
N THR A 58 22.83 -13.45 9.45
CA THR A 58 24.27 -13.73 9.28
C THR A 58 25.04 -13.64 10.61
N GLY A 59 24.36 -13.32 11.71
CA GLY A 59 24.96 -13.19 13.04
C GLY A 59 25.60 -11.83 13.32
N GLU A 60 25.39 -10.84 12.45
CA GLU A 60 25.95 -9.50 12.60
C GLU A 60 24.99 -8.62 13.42
N THR A 61 25.53 -8.00 14.48
CA THR A 61 24.79 -7.04 15.30
C THR A 61 24.58 -5.73 14.56
N TYR A 62 23.40 -5.12 14.68
CA TYR A 62 23.11 -3.81 14.11
C TYR A 62 22.12 -3.02 14.96
N SER A 63 22.14 -1.71 14.77
CA SER A 63 21.13 -0.76 15.24
C SER A 63 20.42 -0.12 14.06
N VAL A 64 19.23 0.44 14.29
CA VAL A 64 18.46 1.15 13.27
C VAL A 64 18.27 2.59 13.71
N LYS A 65 18.65 3.54 12.87
CA LYS A 65 18.49 4.99 13.07
C LYS A 65 17.28 5.54 12.30
N LYS A 66 17.06 5.07 11.08
CA LYS A 66 15.88 5.41 10.27
C LYS A 66 15.28 4.16 9.68
N PHE A 67 13.95 4.09 9.68
CA PHE A 67 13.21 3.07 8.97
C PHE A 67 11.94 3.69 8.38
N LYS A 68 11.88 3.74 7.05
CA LYS A 68 10.78 4.35 6.31
C LYS A 68 10.44 3.55 5.06
N TYR A 69 9.18 3.51 4.66
CA TYR A 69 8.78 2.90 3.39
C TYR A 69 7.45 3.47 2.90
N TYR A 70 7.28 3.49 1.58
CA TYR A 70 6.01 3.85 0.96
C TYR A 70 5.08 2.65 0.84
N ILE A 71 3.82 2.87 1.14
CA ILE A 71 2.70 1.98 0.84
C ILE A 71 1.78 2.71 -0.13
N SER A 72 1.49 2.10 -1.28
CA SER A 72 0.63 2.69 -2.30
C SER A 72 -0.30 1.67 -2.95
N ASN A 73 -1.26 2.15 -3.74
CA ASN A 73 -2.21 1.32 -4.50
C ASN A 73 -2.95 0.30 -3.60
N VAL A 74 -3.35 0.73 -2.42
CA VAL A 74 -4.02 -0.10 -1.42
C VAL A 74 -5.38 -0.53 -1.93
N SER A 75 -5.69 -1.81 -1.76
CA SER A 75 -7.03 -2.34 -2.05
C SER A 75 -7.34 -3.57 -1.20
N VAL A 76 -8.63 -3.78 -0.96
CA VAL A 76 -9.16 -5.01 -0.37
C VAL A 76 -9.94 -5.77 -1.43
N THR A 77 -9.74 -7.08 -1.51
CA THR A 77 -10.34 -7.92 -2.54
C THR A 77 -10.95 -9.21 -2.00
N ASN A 78 -11.93 -9.72 -2.74
CA ASN A 78 -12.50 -11.05 -2.66
C ASN A 78 -12.69 -11.57 -4.10
N ILE A 79 -13.20 -12.80 -4.28
CA ILE A 79 -13.30 -13.50 -5.59
C ILE A 79 -13.78 -12.57 -6.72
N ASP A 80 -14.89 -11.85 -6.52
CA ASP A 80 -15.50 -10.97 -7.53
C ASP A 80 -15.67 -9.51 -7.07
N LYS A 81 -15.05 -9.13 -5.95
CA LYS A 81 -15.23 -7.81 -5.34
C LYS A 81 -13.88 -7.16 -5.06
N ALA A 82 -13.77 -5.88 -5.37
CA ALA A 82 -12.59 -5.09 -5.08
C ALA A 82 -13.01 -3.69 -4.61
N ALA A 83 -12.31 -3.17 -3.62
CA ALA A 83 -12.34 -1.76 -3.26
C ALA A 83 -10.90 -1.23 -3.23
N THR A 84 -10.63 -0.21 -4.04
CA THR A 84 -9.31 0.40 -4.19
C THR A 84 -9.35 1.81 -3.63
N GLU A 85 -8.34 2.16 -2.85
CA GLU A 85 -8.16 3.52 -2.37
C GLU A 85 -7.77 4.46 -3.52
N VAL A 86 -8.43 5.62 -3.58
CA VAL A 86 -8.11 6.70 -4.53
C VAL A 86 -6.98 7.55 -3.96
N GLU A 87 -6.01 7.95 -4.78
CA GLU A 87 -4.82 8.72 -4.34
C GLU A 87 -4.05 8.05 -3.19
N SER A 88 -3.87 6.73 -3.33
CA SER A 88 -3.28 5.85 -2.32
C SER A 88 -1.76 5.99 -2.22
N TYR A 89 -1.29 6.92 -1.39
CA TYR A 89 0.13 7.09 -1.07
C TYR A 89 0.33 7.40 0.41
N HIS A 90 0.95 6.46 1.11
CA HIS A 90 1.21 6.55 2.54
C HIS A 90 2.70 6.37 2.81
N LEU A 91 3.29 7.27 3.58
CA LEU A 91 4.64 7.10 4.09
C LEU A 91 4.54 6.52 5.49
N ILE A 92 5.08 5.31 5.68
CA ILE A 92 5.27 4.75 7.03
C ILE A 92 6.66 5.16 7.49
N ASP A 93 6.75 5.90 8.59
CA ASP A 93 7.98 6.39 9.20
C ASP A 93 8.01 6.01 10.68
N GLN A 94 8.95 5.15 11.08
CA GLN A 94 9.06 4.68 12.47
C GLN A 94 9.25 5.82 13.48
N SER A 95 9.79 6.97 13.06
CA SER A 95 9.95 8.13 13.93
C SER A 95 8.68 8.97 14.11
N ASN A 96 7.65 8.74 13.29
CA ASN A 96 6.38 9.45 13.32
C ASN A 96 5.23 8.49 13.59
N ALA A 97 4.77 8.44 14.84
CA ALA A 97 3.69 7.54 15.27
C ALA A 97 2.38 7.71 14.47
N ALA A 98 2.04 8.93 14.05
CA ALA A 98 0.84 9.19 13.26
C ALA A 98 0.89 8.58 11.85
N SER A 99 2.11 8.33 11.35
CA SER A 99 2.33 7.71 10.03
C SER A 99 2.21 6.19 10.05
N LEU A 100 2.18 5.56 11.23
CA LEU A 100 2.10 4.10 11.38
C LEU A 100 0.69 3.55 11.10
N SER A 101 -0.27 4.40 10.76
CA SER A 101 -1.59 3.97 10.33
C SER A 101 -2.17 4.94 9.31
N PHE A 102 -3.02 4.42 8.43
CA PHE A 102 -3.83 5.23 7.53
C PHE A 102 -5.25 4.64 7.43
N SER A 103 -6.17 5.38 6.83
CA SER A 103 -7.55 4.93 6.65
C SER A 103 -8.07 5.28 5.27
N PHE A 104 -8.88 4.39 4.71
CA PHE A 104 -9.54 4.58 3.42
C PHE A 104 -10.97 4.05 3.47
N THR A 105 -11.80 4.53 2.54
CA THR A 105 -13.19 4.11 2.43
C THR A 105 -13.33 2.95 1.45
N ALA A 106 -14.18 1.98 1.78
CA ALA A 106 -14.47 0.84 0.93
C ALA A 106 -15.94 0.43 1.04
N ASN A 107 -16.45 -0.24 0.00
CA ASN A 107 -17.82 -0.74 -0.02
C ASN A 107 -18.05 -1.73 1.13
N ALA A 108 -19.22 -1.64 1.75
CA ALA A 108 -19.66 -2.47 2.86
C ALA A 108 -19.86 -3.92 2.39
N GLU A 109 -18.81 -4.71 2.52
CA GLU A 109 -18.67 -6.04 1.96
C GLU A 109 -17.70 -6.87 2.81
N THR A 110 -17.61 -8.17 2.52
CA THR A 110 -16.60 -9.04 3.12
C THR A 110 -15.44 -9.28 2.16
N TYR A 111 -14.22 -9.00 2.63
CA TYR A 111 -12.97 -9.15 1.88
C TYR A 111 -12.05 -10.18 2.54
N SER A 112 -11.30 -10.89 1.70
CA SER A 112 -10.41 -11.97 2.11
C SER A 112 -8.94 -11.64 1.90
N HIS A 113 -8.62 -10.56 1.19
CA HIS A 113 -7.25 -10.14 0.91
C HIS A 113 -7.05 -8.65 1.12
N LEU A 114 -5.87 -8.30 1.60
CA LEU A 114 -5.32 -6.94 1.55
C LEU A 114 -4.19 -6.90 0.52
N ASN A 115 -4.21 -5.89 -0.34
CA ASN A 115 -3.23 -5.69 -1.39
C ASN A 115 -2.64 -4.28 -1.29
N PHE A 116 -1.36 -4.14 -1.58
CA PHE A 116 -0.69 -2.85 -1.72
C PHE A 116 0.64 -3.02 -2.46
N ILE A 117 1.27 -1.90 -2.80
CA ILE A 117 2.62 -1.83 -3.34
C ILE A 117 3.55 -1.25 -2.28
N ILE A 118 4.73 -1.85 -2.12
CA ILE A 118 5.86 -1.19 -1.46
C ILE A 118 6.53 -0.29 -2.49
N GLY A 119 6.46 1.02 -2.26
CA GLY A 119 7.02 2.05 -3.14
C GLY A 119 5.98 2.96 -3.78
N VAL A 120 6.42 3.75 -4.76
CA VAL A 120 5.64 4.73 -5.52
C VAL A 120 5.59 4.28 -6.98
N ASP A 121 4.39 4.19 -7.55
CA ASP A 121 4.21 3.74 -8.92
C ASP A 121 4.90 4.66 -9.94
N SER A 122 5.10 4.15 -11.16
CA SER A 122 5.85 4.84 -12.20
C SER A 122 5.27 6.20 -12.60
N LEU A 123 3.93 6.36 -12.57
CA LEU A 123 3.28 7.59 -13.00
C LEU A 123 3.65 8.74 -12.04
N ARG A 124 3.52 8.49 -10.73
CA ARG A 124 3.93 9.47 -9.71
C ARG A 124 5.44 9.65 -9.64
N ASN A 125 6.22 8.60 -9.88
CA ASN A 125 7.67 8.69 -9.75
C ASN A 125 8.34 9.59 -10.81
N VAL A 126 7.72 9.74 -11.99
CA VAL A 126 8.22 10.63 -13.06
C VAL A 126 7.61 12.03 -13.02
N SER A 127 6.75 12.32 -12.04
CA SER A 127 6.04 13.61 -11.92
C SER A 127 6.82 14.68 -11.15
N GLY A 128 8.05 14.37 -10.72
CA GLY A 128 8.89 15.26 -9.93
C GLY A 128 8.45 15.37 -8.46
N ALA A 129 8.87 16.44 -7.81
CA ALA A 129 8.54 16.75 -6.42
C ALA A 129 7.03 17.00 -6.25
N GLN A 130 6.44 16.42 -5.20
CA GLN A 130 5.02 16.52 -4.89
C GLN A 130 4.83 16.95 -3.43
N THR A 131 3.61 16.86 -2.92
CA THR A 131 3.26 17.24 -1.54
C THR A 131 2.72 16.03 -0.75
N GLY A 132 2.40 16.23 0.53
CA GLY A 132 1.84 15.18 1.38
C GLY A 132 2.87 14.07 1.67
N ALA A 133 2.46 12.80 1.57
CA ALA A 133 3.37 11.67 1.76
C ALA A 133 4.55 11.68 0.78
N LEU A 134 4.34 12.22 -0.43
CA LEU A 134 5.32 12.29 -1.51
C LEU A 134 6.15 13.58 -1.50
N ASP A 135 6.08 14.38 -0.42
CA ASP A 135 6.89 15.57 -0.25
C ASP A 135 8.38 15.22 -0.10
N PRO A 136 9.30 15.78 -0.91
CA PRO A 136 10.75 15.57 -0.75
C PRO A 136 11.30 15.91 0.65
N LEU A 137 10.63 16.78 1.42
CA LEU A 137 10.99 17.09 2.80
C LEU A 137 10.92 15.87 3.72
N ASN A 138 10.23 14.80 3.31
CA ASN A 138 10.19 13.54 4.05
C ASN A 138 11.49 12.73 3.99
N ASP A 139 12.53 13.24 3.30
CA ASP A 139 13.81 12.56 3.10
C ASP A 139 13.64 11.25 2.32
N MET A 140 12.71 11.21 1.36
CA MET A 140 12.38 10.00 0.58
C MET A 140 12.43 10.24 -0.93
N PHE A 141 13.14 11.28 -1.37
CA PHE A 141 13.30 11.65 -2.77
C PHE A 141 14.78 11.93 -3.11
N TRP A 142 15.28 11.34 -4.19
CA TRP A 142 16.62 11.63 -4.70
C TRP A 142 16.58 12.70 -5.77
N THR A 143 17.35 13.76 -5.56
CA THR A 143 17.52 14.83 -6.55
C THR A 143 18.44 14.42 -7.71
N TRP A 144 19.44 13.56 -7.48
CA TRP A 144 20.44 13.17 -8.49
C TRP A 144 19.98 12.08 -9.46
N ASN A 145 18.98 11.27 -9.07
CA ASN A 145 18.39 10.22 -9.92
C ASN A 145 16.89 10.47 -10.18
N SER A 146 16.41 11.67 -9.83
CA SER A 146 15.03 12.16 -10.00
C SER A 146 13.97 11.09 -9.73
N GLY A 147 13.87 10.64 -8.48
CA GLY A 147 12.87 9.64 -8.11
C GLY A 147 12.80 9.33 -6.63
N TYR A 148 11.70 8.69 -6.24
CA TYR A 148 11.41 8.28 -4.88
C TYR A 148 12.28 7.10 -4.43
N ILE A 149 12.67 7.15 -3.16
CA ILE A 149 13.21 6.04 -2.40
C ILE A 149 12.02 5.21 -1.94
N MET A 150 11.90 3.96 -2.39
CA MET A 150 10.74 3.12 -2.08
C MET A 150 10.73 2.69 -0.63
N ALA A 151 11.93 2.39 -0.12
CA ALA A 151 12.15 2.03 1.26
C ALA A 151 13.56 2.45 1.69
N LYS A 152 13.69 2.87 2.96
CA LYS A 152 14.92 3.37 3.56
C LYS A 152 15.20 2.70 4.90
N LEU A 153 16.43 2.25 5.08
CA LEU A 153 17.00 1.86 6.36
C LEU A 153 18.37 2.50 6.52
N GLU A 154 18.57 3.24 7.61
CA GLU A 154 19.90 3.71 8.04
C GLU A 154 20.18 3.18 9.44
N GLY A 155 21.44 2.91 9.76
CA GLY A 155 21.83 2.38 11.06
C GLY A 155 23.33 2.25 11.22
N THR A 156 23.75 1.43 12.19
CA THR A 156 25.16 1.05 12.37
C THR A 156 25.29 -0.44 12.62
N SER A 157 26.41 -1.03 12.22
CA SER A 157 26.78 -2.40 12.55
C SER A 157 28.30 -2.48 12.74
N PRO A 158 28.82 -3.05 13.84
CA PRO A 158 30.26 -3.26 14.01
C PRO A 158 30.93 -4.06 12.90
N ALA A 159 30.17 -4.83 12.11
CA ALA A 159 30.67 -5.56 10.96
C ALA A 159 30.94 -4.65 9.75
N SER A 160 30.32 -3.46 9.67
CA SER A 160 30.50 -2.53 8.56
C SER A 160 31.86 -1.83 8.63
N ALA A 161 32.62 -1.90 7.54
CA ALA A 161 33.89 -1.18 7.37
C ALA A 161 33.71 0.30 6.98
N GLN A 162 32.47 0.79 6.88
CA GLN A 162 32.20 2.20 6.56
C GLN A 162 32.58 3.11 7.73
N VAL A 163 32.81 4.39 7.43
CA VAL A 163 33.06 5.40 8.47
C VAL A 163 31.94 5.38 9.52
N ASN A 164 32.33 5.34 10.80
CA ASN A 164 31.43 5.20 11.96
C ASN A 164 30.54 3.94 11.93
N ASN A 165 31.00 2.87 11.26
CA ASN A 165 30.31 1.59 11.18
C ASN A 165 28.90 1.70 10.58
N LYS A 166 28.67 2.69 9.72
CA LYS A 166 27.33 2.97 9.19
C LYS A 166 26.85 1.87 8.24
N ILE A 167 25.54 1.67 8.22
CA ILE A 167 24.83 0.90 7.19
C ILE A 167 23.74 1.79 6.59
N GLU A 168 23.64 1.82 5.26
CA GLU A 168 22.77 2.74 4.52
C GLU A 168 22.11 2.03 3.34
N TYR A 169 20.82 1.78 3.44
CA TYR A 169 20.00 1.19 2.39
C TYR A 169 18.95 2.19 1.95
N HIS A 170 19.14 2.79 0.79
CA HIS A 170 18.20 3.70 0.16
C HIS A 170 17.81 3.08 -1.18
N ILE A 171 16.68 2.39 -1.21
CA ILE A 171 16.32 1.49 -2.30
C ILE A 171 15.34 2.19 -3.22
N GLY A 172 15.85 2.64 -4.36
CA GLY A 172 15.07 3.19 -5.47
C GLY A 172 15.29 2.37 -6.75
N GLY A 173 14.44 2.60 -7.75
CA GLY A 173 14.46 1.89 -9.04
C GLY A 173 13.10 1.34 -9.39
N PHE A 174 12.27 2.12 -10.09
CA PHE A 174 10.86 1.78 -10.36
C PHE A 174 10.61 1.06 -11.68
N SER A 175 11.66 0.84 -12.49
CA SER A 175 11.54 0.35 -13.86
C SER A 175 12.72 -0.53 -14.26
N GLY A 176 12.60 -1.19 -15.41
CA GLY A 176 13.64 -2.03 -15.98
C GLY A 176 13.89 -3.33 -15.20
N PRO A 177 15.00 -4.03 -15.47
CA PRO A 177 15.30 -5.34 -14.89
C PRO A 177 15.52 -5.30 -13.37
N ASN A 178 15.86 -4.13 -12.83
CA ASN A 178 16.10 -3.91 -11.40
C ASN A 178 14.93 -3.22 -10.70
N ASN A 179 13.69 -3.41 -11.18
CA ASN A 179 12.51 -2.84 -10.53
C ASN A 179 12.36 -3.36 -9.08
N VAL A 180 12.34 -2.42 -8.14
CA VAL A 180 12.25 -2.66 -6.70
C VAL A 180 10.84 -2.50 -6.16
N LEU A 181 9.85 -2.08 -6.97
CA LEU A 181 8.45 -2.08 -6.55
C LEU A 181 7.98 -3.50 -6.28
N LYS A 182 7.34 -3.72 -5.12
CA LYS A 182 6.84 -5.03 -4.71
C LYS A 182 5.35 -4.98 -4.49
N LYS A 183 4.61 -5.79 -5.24
CA LYS A 183 3.18 -6.02 -5.03
C LYS A 183 3.02 -7.03 -3.92
N ILE A 184 2.31 -6.63 -2.88
CA ILE A 184 2.00 -7.46 -1.72
C ILE A 184 0.53 -7.84 -1.80
N ASN A 185 0.27 -9.13 -1.65
CA ASN A 185 -1.07 -9.71 -1.53
C ASN A 185 -1.05 -10.59 -0.28
N ILE A 186 -1.82 -10.18 0.74
CA ILE A 186 -1.90 -10.89 2.01
C ILE A 186 -3.29 -11.48 2.15
N THR A 187 -3.38 -12.80 2.24
CA THR A 187 -4.62 -13.47 2.66
C THR A 187 -4.90 -13.15 4.12
N LEU A 188 -6.08 -12.62 4.40
CA LEU A 188 -6.52 -12.36 5.77
C LEU A 188 -6.81 -13.70 6.46
N PRO A 189 -6.25 -13.95 7.66
CA PRO A 189 -6.41 -15.23 8.32
C PRO A 189 -7.87 -15.51 8.63
N ILE A 190 -8.36 -16.73 8.34
CA ILE A 190 -9.71 -17.15 8.74
C ILE A 190 -9.87 -17.08 10.27
N THR A 191 -8.79 -17.38 11.01
CA THR A 191 -8.72 -17.29 12.47
C THR A 191 -8.73 -15.87 13.01
N ALA A 192 -8.32 -14.87 12.21
CA ALA A 192 -8.38 -13.45 12.54
C ALA A 192 -9.70 -12.79 12.12
N GLN A 193 -10.66 -13.58 11.60
CA GLN A 193 -11.87 -13.15 10.90
C GLN A 193 -11.56 -12.46 9.55
N MET A 194 -12.38 -12.74 8.54
CA MET A 194 -12.38 -11.95 7.31
C MET A 194 -12.68 -10.48 7.62
N LEU A 195 -12.22 -9.55 6.78
CA LEU A 195 -12.57 -8.14 6.90
C LEU A 195 -14.04 -7.96 6.51
N ASN A 196 -14.90 -7.62 7.48
CA ASN A 196 -16.32 -7.38 7.30
C ASN A 196 -16.61 -5.89 7.44
N ILE A 197 -16.61 -5.18 6.32
CA ILE A 197 -16.87 -3.74 6.30
C ILE A 197 -18.37 -3.50 6.41
N ARG A 198 -18.77 -2.65 7.36
CA ARG A 198 -20.16 -2.25 7.58
C ARG A 198 -20.34 -0.76 7.33
N ALA A 199 -21.56 -0.40 6.92
CA ALA A 199 -21.92 0.98 6.63
C ALA A 199 -21.66 1.87 7.85
N ASN A 200 -20.93 2.98 7.66
CA ASN A 200 -20.61 3.97 8.69
C ASN A 200 -19.86 3.40 9.92
N LYS A 201 -19.15 2.28 9.76
CA LYS A 201 -18.30 1.67 10.79
C LYS A 201 -16.85 1.64 10.33
N THR A 202 -15.94 1.51 11.30
CA THR A 202 -14.50 1.36 11.04
C THR A 202 -14.07 -0.05 11.36
N SER A 203 -13.52 -0.77 10.38
CA SER A 203 -12.82 -2.03 10.60
C SER A 203 -11.31 -1.79 10.59
N GLU A 204 -10.55 -2.50 11.41
CA GLU A 204 -9.10 -2.33 11.54
C GLU A 204 -8.33 -3.58 11.14
N ILE A 205 -7.23 -3.40 10.41
CA ILE A 205 -6.26 -4.45 10.06
C ILE A 205 -4.93 -4.10 10.73
N PHE A 206 -4.37 -5.04 11.49
CA PHE A 206 -3.08 -4.91 12.13
C PHE A 206 -2.03 -5.73 11.39
N ILE A 207 -0.91 -5.10 11.07
CA ILE A 207 0.18 -5.68 10.28
C ILE A 207 1.49 -5.54 11.05
N ASP A 208 2.18 -6.65 11.27
CA ASP A 208 3.58 -6.62 11.67
C ASP A 208 4.48 -6.52 10.44
N ALA A 209 5.48 -5.66 10.48
CA ALA A 209 6.53 -5.54 9.45
C ALA A 209 7.89 -5.92 10.06
N ASP A 210 8.42 -7.09 9.70
CA ASP A 210 9.68 -7.61 10.24
C ASP A 210 10.91 -7.12 9.45
N VAL A 211 11.62 -6.15 10.01
CA VAL A 211 12.79 -5.49 9.43
C VAL A 211 13.91 -6.49 9.15
N ASP A 212 14.03 -7.57 9.93
CA ASP A 212 15.06 -8.60 9.70
C ASP A 212 14.95 -9.22 8.30
N LYS A 213 13.74 -9.23 7.72
CA LYS A 213 13.52 -9.76 6.38
C LYS A 213 14.32 -9.03 5.32
N TRP A 214 14.70 -7.77 5.50
CA TRP A 214 15.58 -7.05 4.57
C TRP A 214 16.90 -7.78 4.32
N PHE A 215 17.43 -8.42 5.37
CA PHE A 215 18.73 -9.05 5.38
C PHE A 215 18.68 -10.56 5.10
N SER A 216 17.53 -11.07 4.64
CA SER A 216 17.41 -12.44 4.13
C SER A 216 18.37 -12.69 2.97
N ASN A 217 18.61 -13.96 2.61
CA ASN A 217 19.53 -14.31 1.53
C ASN A 217 20.95 -13.72 1.71
N ASN A 218 21.39 -13.68 2.98
CA ASN A 218 22.74 -13.33 3.42
C ASN A 218 23.22 -11.94 2.96
N ILE A 219 22.39 -10.90 3.14
CA ILE A 219 22.89 -9.53 3.04
C ILE A 219 23.79 -9.28 4.26
N SER A 220 25.10 -9.25 4.04
CA SER A 220 26.09 -9.07 5.10
C SER A 220 26.53 -7.60 5.18
N PHE A 221 26.54 -7.05 6.40
CA PHE A 221 27.03 -5.69 6.63
C PHE A 221 28.54 -5.54 6.40
N ALA A 222 29.30 -6.63 6.50
CA ALA A 222 30.73 -6.61 6.18
C ALA A 222 31.02 -6.42 4.69
N THR A 223 30.15 -6.90 3.80
CA THR A 223 30.37 -6.91 2.35
C THR A 223 29.42 -6.00 1.56
N GLU A 224 28.20 -5.82 2.04
CA GLU A 224 27.12 -5.06 1.41
C GLU A 224 26.55 -3.95 2.36
N PRO A 225 27.36 -3.13 3.06
CA PRO A 225 26.86 -2.17 4.06
C PRO A 225 26.07 -1.00 3.47
N VAL A 226 26.21 -0.72 2.17
CA VAL A 226 25.64 0.45 1.52
C VAL A 226 24.99 0.06 0.20
N CYS A 227 23.73 0.46 0.03
CA CYS A 227 22.97 0.35 -1.21
C CYS A 227 22.16 1.63 -1.40
N THR A 228 22.75 2.65 -2.02
CA THR A 228 22.16 4.00 -2.21
C THR A 228 21.91 4.34 -3.68
N THR A 229 21.93 3.33 -4.55
CA THR A 229 21.69 3.45 -5.99
C THR A 229 20.81 2.29 -6.47
N PRO A 230 19.99 2.49 -7.51
CA PRO A 230 19.29 1.37 -8.15
C PRO A 230 20.27 0.34 -8.71
N GLY A 231 19.91 -0.94 -8.64
CA GLY A 231 20.76 -2.00 -9.16
C GLY A 231 20.36 -3.38 -8.66
N ALA A 232 21.18 -4.39 -8.98
CA ALA A 232 20.91 -5.77 -8.61
C ALA A 232 20.83 -5.97 -7.08
N LEU A 233 21.68 -5.29 -6.30
CA LEU A 233 21.63 -5.33 -4.84
C LEU A 233 20.33 -4.72 -4.29
N ALA A 234 19.92 -3.56 -4.81
CA ALA A 234 18.67 -2.91 -4.44
C ALA A 234 17.46 -3.82 -4.73
N LYS A 235 17.46 -4.49 -5.89
CA LYS A 235 16.45 -5.48 -6.26
C LYS A 235 16.46 -6.68 -5.32
N LYS A 236 17.63 -7.24 -5.01
CA LYS A 236 17.80 -8.38 -4.10
C LYS A 236 17.21 -8.06 -2.71
N ILE A 237 17.56 -6.91 -2.14
CA ILE A 237 17.02 -6.49 -0.83
C ILE A 237 15.51 -6.26 -0.92
N ALA A 238 15.01 -5.72 -2.02
CA ALA A 238 13.57 -5.55 -2.22
C ALA A 238 12.81 -6.88 -2.34
N ASP A 239 13.38 -7.85 -3.04
CA ASP A 239 12.84 -9.22 -3.12
C ASP A 239 12.86 -9.91 -1.74
N ASN A 240 13.76 -9.49 -0.84
CA ASN A 240 13.77 -9.98 0.52
C ASN A 240 12.65 -9.34 1.37
N TYR A 241 12.61 -8.01 1.44
CA TYR A 241 11.69 -7.30 2.33
C TYR A 241 10.23 -7.40 1.91
N MET A 242 9.92 -7.85 0.68
CA MET A 242 8.52 -8.09 0.29
C MET A 242 7.83 -9.10 1.21
N ASN A 243 8.61 -9.94 1.90
CA ASN A 243 8.12 -10.94 2.84
C ASN A 243 8.04 -10.42 4.28
N MET A 244 8.18 -9.11 4.52
CA MET A 244 8.20 -8.55 5.88
C MET A 244 6.83 -8.42 6.53
N PHE A 245 5.75 -8.38 5.75
CA PHE A 245 4.42 -8.10 6.26
C PHE A 245 3.65 -9.36 6.67
N THR A 246 3.08 -9.35 7.87
CA THR A 246 2.18 -10.37 8.37
C THR A 246 0.96 -9.71 9.00
N VAL A 247 -0.24 -10.06 8.55
CA VAL A 247 -1.48 -9.63 9.22
C VAL A 247 -1.63 -10.42 10.51
N THR A 248 -1.66 -9.71 11.64
CA THR A 248 -1.73 -10.32 12.97
C THR A 248 -3.14 -10.35 13.54
N ASN A 249 -3.98 -9.38 13.16
CA ASN A 249 -5.34 -9.27 13.65
C ASN A 249 -6.23 -8.47 12.70
N VAL A 250 -7.54 -8.77 12.70
CA VAL A 250 -8.58 -7.97 12.06
C VAL A 250 -9.68 -7.71 13.08
N VAL A 251 -10.11 -6.47 13.22
CA VAL A 251 -11.18 -6.06 14.14
C VAL A 251 -12.32 -5.48 13.32
N ASN A 252 -13.48 -6.12 13.39
CA ASN A 252 -14.70 -5.69 12.71
C ASN A 252 -15.63 -4.99 13.72
N ASN A 253 -16.07 -3.75 13.42
CA ASN A 253 -17.01 -2.99 14.26
C ASN A 253 -18.37 -2.78 13.59
#